data_AF-A0A379X131-F1
#
_entry.id   AF-A0A379X131-F1
#
_cell.length_a   1.000
_cell.length_b   1.000
_cell.length_c   1.000
_cell.angle_alpha   90.00
_cell.angle_beta   90.00
_cell.angle_gamma   90.00
#
_symmetry.space_group_name_H-M   'P 1'
#
loop_
_entity.id
_entity.type
_entity.pdbx_description
1 polymer ?
#
loop_
_entity_poly.entity_id
_entity_poly.type
_entity_poly.pdbx_seq_one_letter_code
_entity_poly.pdbx_strand_id
1 'polypeptide(L)'
;MMTFGELNVFSAADAQSLISHCAQWLKPDGKLLVEVHTFDEVKRQGMAQPGWQRCPHGLFLAMPHLLLTENAWDEEAQTSSTQFWAIAEKRLYHPFRQSNEGLAR
;
A
#
# COMPACT_ATOMS: atom_id res chain seq x y z
N MET A 1 -19.97 4.67 -5.25
CA MET A 1 -18.58 4.62 -5.77
C MET A 1 -17.78 3.84 -4.75
N MET A 2 -17.18 2.70 -5.12
CA MET A 2 -16.14 2.06 -4.30
C MET A 2 -14.81 2.60 -4.79
N THR A 3 -14.17 3.47 -4.01
CA THR A 3 -12.79 3.87 -4.27
C THR A 3 -11.89 2.79 -3.69
N PHE A 4 -11.19 2.06 -4.56
CA PHE A 4 -10.18 1.08 -4.14
C PHE A 4 -8.90 1.84 -3.78
N GLY A 5 -8.44 1.71 -2.55
CA GLY A 5 -7.25 2.37 -2.05
C GLY A 5 -6.99 1.92 -0.62
N GLU A 6 -5.73 1.69 -0.30
CA GLU A 6 -5.30 1.26 1.02
C GLU A 6 -5.16 2.49 1.93
N LEU A 7 -5.94 2.57 3.01
CA LEU A 7 -5.90 3.76 3.88
C LEU A 7 -4.57 3.91 4.62
N ASN A 8 -3.89 2.79 4.92
CA ASN A 8 -2.62 2.77 5.62
C ASN A 8 -1.48 3.47 4.86
N VAL A 9 -1.64 3.83 3.58
CA VAL A 9 -0.63 4.62 2.84
C VAL A 9 -0.60 6.10 3.22
N PHE A 10 -1.62 6.56 3.94
CA PHE A 10 -1.71 7.94 4.41
C PHE A 10 -1.19 8.03 5.84
N SER A 11 -0.63 9.19 6.17
CA SER A 11 -0.35 9.51 7.57
C SER A 11 -1.64 9.49 8.38
N ALA A 12 -1.56 9.27 9.70
CA ALA A 12 -2.74 9.32 10.57
C ALA A 12 -3.53 10.66 10.42
N ALA A 13 -2.83 11.78 10.25
CA ALA A 13 -3.45 13.09 10.05
C ALA A 13 -4.18 13.19 8.70
N ASP A 14 -3.55 12.71 7.63
CA ASP A 14 -4.16 12.70 6.29
C ASP A 14 -5.34 11.74 6.21
N ALA A 15 -5.23 10.55 6.84
CA ALA A 15 -6.31 9.58 6.94
C ALA A 15 -7.52 10.16 7.68
N GLN A 16 -7.30 10.86 8.80
CA GLN A 16 -8.36 11.55 9.55
C GLN A 16 -9.04 12.63 8.69
N SER A 17 -8.25 13.44 7.97
CA SER A 17 -8.77 14.47 7.08
C SER A 17 -9.61 13.87 5.94
N LEU A 18 -9.10 12.82 5.32
CA LEU A 18 -9.78 12.09 4.24
C LEU A 18 -11.11 11.51 4.71
N ILE A 19 -11.13 10.81 5.86
CA ILE A 19 -12.36 10.25 6.43
C ILE A 19 -13.36 11.35 6.78
N SER A 20 -12.89 12.44 7.38
CA SER A 20 -13.71 13.61 7.72
C SER A 20 -14.39 14.23 6.49
N HIS A 21 -13.68 14.29 5.36
CA HIS A 21 -14.24 14.75 4.10
C HIS A 21 -15.24 13.76 3.51
N CYS A 22 -14.92 12.46 3.53
CA CYS A 22 -15.84 11.41 3.09
C CYS A 22 -17.17 11.44 3.87
N ALA A 23 -17.11 11.69 5.18
CA ALA A 23 -18.30 11.79 6.03
C ALA A 23 -19.22 12.94 5.61
N GLN A 24 -18.68 14.08 5.16
CA GLN A 24 -19.46 15.22 4.69
C GLN A 24 -20.23 14.95 3.40
N TRP A 25 -19.83 13.92 2.64
CA TRP A 25 -20.51 13.52 1.41
C TRP A 25 -21.58 12.44 1.61
N LEU A 26 -21.69 11.90 2.82
CA LEU A 26 -22.73 10.93 3.14
C LEU A 26 -24.10 11.62 3.17
N LYS A 27 -25.09 10.96 2.57
CA LYS A 27 -26.50 11.31 2.78
C LYS A 27 -26.87 11.04 4.25
N PRO A 28 -27.98 11.62 4.76
CA PRO A 28 -28.57 11.16 6.02
C PRO A 28 -28.67 9.62 6.06
N ASP A 29 -28.24 9.03 7.18
CA ASP A 29 -28.14 7.57 7.39
C ASP A 29 -27.16 6.82 6.47
N GLY A 30 -26.35 7.54 5.70
CA GLY A 30 -25.24 7.00 4.94
C GLY A 30 -24.19 6.37 5.86
N LYS A 31 -23.58 5.28 5.40
CA LYS A 31 -22.55 4.55 6.14
C LYS A 31 -21.25 4.55 5.35
N LEU A 32 -20.15 4.74 6.07
CA LEU A 32 -18.79 4.52 5.58
C LEU A 32 -18.26 3.24 6.22
N LEU A 33 -17.73 2.35 5.39
CA LEU A 33 -16.98 1.18 5.84
C LEU A 33 -15.54 1.37 5.36
N VAL A 34 -14.59 1.19 6.27
CA VAL A 34 -13.16 1.29 6.01
C VAL A 34 -12.51 0.02 6.50
N GLU A 35 -11.68 -0.59 5.66
CA GLU A 35 -10.78 -1.67 6.05
C GLU A 35 -9.38 -1.09 6.24
N VAL A 36 -8.75 -1.43 7.37
CA VAL A 36 -7.40 -0.99 7.71
C VAL A 36 -6.58 -2.19 8.18
N HIS A 37 -5.29 -2.18 7.86
CA HIS A 37 -4.35 -3.10 8.46
C HIS A 37 -4.11 -2.71 9.92
N THR A 38 -4.01 -3.73 10.76
CA THR A 38 -3.52 -3.57 12.13
C THR A 38 -2.05 -3.22 12.11
N PHE A 39 -1.56 -2.61 13.18
CA PHE A 39 -0.14 -2.38 13.37
C PHE A 39 0.71 -3.65 13.17
N ASP A 40 0.29 -4.78 13.76
CA ASP A 40 1.00 -6.05 13.66
C ASP A 40 1.10 -6.54 12.20
N GLU A 41 0.04 -6.35 11.42
CA GLU A 41 0.05 -6.70 9.99
C GLU A 41 0.97 -5.77 9.19
N VAL A 42 0.96 -4.46 9.45
CA VAL A 42 1.90 -3.51 8.82
C VAL A 42 3.35 -3.88 9.14
N LYS A 43 3.66 -4.16 10.41
CA LYS A 43 5.01 -4.59 10.81
C LYS A 43 5.40 -5.92 10.16
N ARG A 44 4.47 -6.89 10.10
CA ARG A 44 4.70 -8.17 9.42
C ARG A 44 5.03 -7.99 7.94
N GLN A 45 4.35 -7.06 7.25
CA GLN A 45 4.64 -6.74 5.85
C GLN A 45 6.03 -6.13 5.68
N GLY A 46 6.41 -5.14 6.51
CA GLY A 46 7.75 -4.53 6.45
C GLY A 46 8.89 -5.51 6.75
N MET A 47 8.63 -6.52 7.57
CA MET A 47 9.58 -7.58 7.92
C MET A 47 9.54 -8.80 6.97
N ALA A 48 8.66 -8.81 5.97
CA ALA A 48 8.51 -9.93 5.07
C ALA A 48 9.76 -10.11 4.20
N GLN A 49 10.16 -11.37 4.00
CA GLN A 49 11.33 -11.70 3.19
C GLN A 49 11.17 -11.15 1.76
N PRO A 50 12.25 -10.64 1.15
CA PRO A 50 12.21 -10.20 -0.23
C PRO A 50 11.91 -11.39 -1.14
N GLY A 51 11.26 -11.11 -2.26
CA GLY A 51 10.81 -12.14 -3.18
C GLY A 51 10.80 -11.66 -4.61
N TRP A 52 10.67 -12.63 -5.52
CA TRP A 52 10.44 -12.34 -6.92
C TRP A 52 9.42 -13.31 -7.49
N GLN A 53 8.69 -12.85 -8.50
CA GLN A 53 7.69 -13.65 -9.19
C GLN A 53 7.68 -13.32 -10.68
N ARG A 54 7.28 -14.31 -11.50
CA ARG A 54 7.03 -14.09 -12.92
C ARG A 54 5.57 -13.74 -13.13
N CYS A 55 5.31 -12.57 -13.68
CA CYS A 55 3.97 -12.06 -13.97
C CYS A 55 3.73 -12.12 -15.49
N PRO A 56 2.69 -12.80 -15.98
CA PRO A 56 2.31 -12.77 -17.40
C PRO A 56 1.87 -11.38 -17.88
N HIS A 57 1.22 -10.62 -16.99
CA HIS A 57 0.82 -9.22 -17.09
C HIS A 57 0.31 -8.77 -15.70
N GLY A 58 0.12 -7.47 -15.46
CA GLY A 58 -0.42 -7.00 -14.18
C GLY A 58 -0.39 -5.49 -14.01
N LEU A 59 -0.53 -5.05 -12.75
CA LEU A 59 -0.59 -3.64 -12.36
C LEU A 59 0.64 -2.83 -12.82
N PHE A 60 1.83 -3.43 -12.74
CA PHE A 60 3.09 -2.74 -13.04
C PHE A 60 3.36 -2.66 -14.55
N LEU A 61 3.13 -3.75 -15.28
CA LEU A 61 3.33 -3.83 -16.73
C LEU A 61 2.26 -4.71 -17.38
N ALA A 62 1.74 -4.27 -18.52
CA ALA A 62 0.75 -5.01 -19.32
C ALA A 62 1.35 -6.19 -20.12
N MET A 63 2.65 -6.45 -19.98
CA MET A 63 3.40 -7.50 -20.68
C MET A 63 4.11 -8.42 -19.69
N PRO A 64 4.61 -9.60 -20.12
CA PRO A 64 5.34 -10.50 -19.25
C PRO A 64 6.56 -9.84 -18.62
N HIS A 65 6.71 -9.97 -17.31
CA HIS A 65 7.82 -9.37 -16.55
C HIS A 65 8.18 -10.21 -15.32
N LEU A 66 9.37 -9.95 -14.79
CA LEU A 66 9.72 -10.32 -13.42
C LEU A 66 9.41 -9.14 -12.51
N LEU A 67 8.74 -9.41 -11.40
CA LEU A 67 8.49 -8.44 -10.34
C LEU A 67 9.34 -8.82 -9.14
N LEU A 68 10.26 -7.94 -8.74
CA LEU A 68 10.98 -8.03 -7.48
C LEU A 68 10.23 -7.21 -6.44
N THR A 69 10.14 -7.74 -5.23
CA THR A 69 9.51 -7.09 -4.08
C THR A 69 10.48 -7.12 -2.93
N GLU A 70 10.87 -5.94 -2.46
CA GLU A 70 11.73 -5.77 -1.28
C GLU A 70 10.94 -5.03 -0.21
N ASN A 71 10.97 -5.52 1.03
CA ASN A 71 10.27 -4.90 2.14
C ASN A 71 11.27 -4.37 3.16
N ALA A 72 10.91 -3.29 3.83
CA ALA A 72 11.64 -2.76 4.95
C ALA A 72 10.68 -2.27 6.04
N TRP A 73 11.10 -2.42 7.28
CA TRP A 73 10.44 -1.85 8.45
C TRP A 73 11.32 -0.73 9.01
N ASP A 74 10.72 0.44 9.19
CA ASP A 74 11.34 1.58 9.87
C ASP A 74 10.89 1.59 11.33
N GLU A 75 11.83 1.33 12.24
CA GLU A 75 11.53 1.27 13.68
C GLU A 75 11.36 2.67 14.31
N GLU A 76 11.89 3.73 13.71
CA GLU A 76 11.67 5.09 14.22
C GLU A 76 10.31 5.62 13.76
N ALA A 77 10.03 5.49 12.46
CA ALA A 77 8.78 5.96 11.88
C ALA A 77 7.60 5.00 12.12
N GLN A 78 7.86 3.77 12.57
CA GLN A 78 6.86 2.70 12.75
C GLN A 78 6.07 2.44 11.46
N THR A 79 6.78 2.45 10.32
CA THR A 79 6.20 2.29 8.98
C THR A 79 6.81 1.10 8.26
N SER A 80 6.01 0.42 7.43
CA SER A 80 6.55 -0.50 6.43
C SER A 80 6.73 0.23 5.10
N SER A 81 7.72 -0.22 4.32
CA SER A 81 7.84 0.18 2.93
C SER A 81 8.09 -1.04 2.06
N THR A 82 7.48 -1.03 0.87
CA THR A 82 7.66 -2.04 -0.14
C THR A 82 8.14 -1.39 -1.44
N GLN A 83 9.30 -1.82 -1.90
CA GLN A 83 9.88 -1.43 -3.18
C GLN A 83 9.58 -2.51 -4.22
N PHE A 84 8.99 -2.09 -5.33
CA PHE A 84 8.70 -2.93 -6.47
C PHE A 84 9.60 -2.57 -7.64
N TRP A 85 10.21 -3.60 -8.24
CA TRP A 85 10.97 -3.47 -9.48
C TRP A 85 10.39 -4.37 -10.55
N ALA A 86 9.90 -3.76 -11.63
CA ALA A 86 9.43 -4.50 -12.79
C ALA A 86 10.53 -4.57 -13.85
N ILE A 87 10.84 -5.79 -14.30
CA ILE A 87 11.89 -6.07 -15.29
C ILE A 87 11.28 -6.83 -16.46
N ALA A 88 11.34 -6.25 -17.67
CA ALA A 88 10.94 -6.91 -18.90
C ALA A 88 11.99 -6.66 -20.00
N GLU A 89 12.23 -7.64 -20.87
CA GLU A 89 13.10 -7.50 -22.05
C GLU A 89 14.50 -6.89 -21.76
N LYS A 90 15.11 -7.27 -20.62
CA LYS A 90 16.40 -6.72 -20.13
C LYS A 90 16.36 -5.22 -19.79
N ARG A 91 15.17 -4.63 -19.67
CA ARG A 91 14.95 -3.26 -19.22
C ARG A 91 14.38 -3.26 -17.81
N LEU A 92 14.97 -2.43 -16.96
CA LEU A 92 14.44 -2.07 -15.65
C LEU A 92 13.51 -0.86 -15.82
N TYR A 93 12.30 -0.96 -15.30
CA TYR A 93 11.36 0.17 -15.25
C TYR A 93 11.54 0.96 -13.95
N HIS A 94 11.05 2.20 -13.93
CA HIS A 94 11.15 3.04 -12.74
C HIS A 94 10.54 2.31 -11.53
N PRO A 95 11.27 2.21 -10.43
CA PRO A 95 10.81 1.45 -9.29
C PRO A 95 9.68 2.21 -8.58
N PHE A 96 8.68 1.47 -8.14
CA PHE A 96 7.55 2.02 -7.38
C PHE A 96 7.76 1.68 -5.90
N ARG A 97 7.63 2.69 -5.03
CA ARG A 97 7.69 2.49 -3.58
C ARG A 97 6.33 2.82 -2.97
N GLN A 98 5.83 1.90 -2.16
CA GLN A 98 4.69 2.12 -1.28
C GLN A 98 5.17 2.13 0.17
N SER A 99 4.58 2.97 1.01
CA SER A 99 4.81 2.96 2.45
C SER A 99 3.48 2.91 3.18
N ASN A 100 3.43 2.16 4.28
CA ASN A 100 2.23 1.96 5.08
C ASN A 100 2.51 2.30 6.55
N GLU A 101 1.60 3.04 7.17
CA GLU A 101 1.56 3.32 8.61
C GLU A 101 0.58 2.38 9.32
N GLY A 102 1.03 1.77 10.41
CA GLY A 102 0.13 1.08 11.32
C GLY A 102 -0.65 2.11 12.13
N LEU A 103 -1.98 2.06 12.08
CA LEU A 103 -2.79 2.86 13.01
C LEU A 103 -2.53 2.30 14.42
N ALA A 104 -1.70 3.03 15.19
CA ALA A 104 -1.40 2.70 16.58
C ALA A 104 -2.69 2.72 17.43
N ARG A 105 -2.72 1.90 18.48
CA ARG A 105 -3.83 1.82 19.42
C ARG A 105 -4.02 3.09 20.23
#